data_AF-A0A800BXD8-F1
#
_entry.id   AF-A0A800BXD8-F1
#
_cell.length_a   1.000
_cell.length_b   1.000
_cell.length_c   1.000
_cell.angle_alpha   90.00
_cell.angle_beta   90.00
_cell.angle_gamma   90.00
#
_symmetry.space_group_name_H-M   'P 1'
#
loop_
_entity.id
_entity.type
_entity.pdbx_description
1 polymer ?
#
loop_
_entity_poly.entity_id
_entity_poly.type
_entity_poly.pdbx_seq_one_letter_code
_entity_poly.pdbx_strand_id
1 'polypeptide(L)'
;MMTITTHMETLAAAYPKAIEPNRRKQAAWAAGLLALIGYLVYVWAAFDVSSAMARASMDRASLLALDSYAYKHHVQLSLKSGDLSVNLEGNRRTNFDVLPDWVVAEGDETRVDMGRGYAATISQNSLRLMHDGVLITDITPGADGPILHSPPQDWMRIAANKIEGRPDKYIRFIITKTKITLQIYSTGWENFWFDNASPLHGTSLWQAIGLAFSDDRIEAERSNLSLITDEIWGNNEWQHGQVMHAMMITVLMAFCGTILAAITALPLSFMAAKNINPLRFIRGMVKRFFDFLRGVDALIWSLIFIRAFGLGPLSGILALWFTDTGTFGKLFSEAIENANKNQMEGVSSVGAGKVQTTWFGVIPQILPVLISQTLY
;
A
#
# COMPACT_ATOMS: atom_id res chain seq x y z
N MET A 1 -24.11 44.12 23.08
CA MET A 1 -23.59 44.60 21.78
C MET A 1 -23.09 46.04 21.83
N MET A 2 -23.65 46.93 22.66
CA MET A 2 -23.28 48.35 22.77
C MET A 2 -21.97 48.64 23.53
N THR A 3 -21.45 47.70 24.32
CA THR A 3 -20.24 47.86 25.16
C THR A 3 -18.92 47.49 24.47
N ILE A 4 -18.97 46.64 23.43
CA ILE A 4 -17.77 46.22 22.66
C ILE A 4 -17.28 47.35 21.75
N THR A 5 -18.20 48.12 21.17
CA THR A 5 -17.90 49.27 20.31
C THR A 5 -17.16 50.37 21.07
N THR A 6 -17.56 50.68 22.31
CA THR A 6 -16.90 51.68 23.17
C THR A 6 -15.46 51.31 23.54
N HIS A 7 -15.15 50.02 23.73
CA HIS A 7 -13.79 49.57 24.01
C HIS A 7 -12.88 49.60 22.77
N MET A 8 -13.42 49.27 21.60
CA MET A 8 -12.68 49.38 20.34
C MET A 8 -12.40 50.84 19.97
N GLU A 9 -13.35 51.75 20.21
CA GLU A 9 -13.17 53.19 19.98
C GLU A 9 -12.12 53.80 20.93
N THR A 10 -12.10 53.40 22.21
CA THR A 10 -11.07 53.84 23.15
C THR A 10 -9.68 53.32 22.78
N LEU A 11 -9.58 52.06 22.33
CA LEU A 11 -8.32 51.50 21.82
C LEU A 11 -7.88 52.17 20.51
N ALA A 12 -8.81 52.49 19.61
CA ALA A 12 -8.53 53.20 18.36
C ALA A 12 -8.04 54.63 18.60
N ALA A 13 -8.56 55.32 19.61
CA ALA A 13 -8.10 56.63 20.03
C ALA A 13 -6.70 56.58 20.68
N ALA A 14 -6.41 55.55 21.50
CA ALA A 14 -5.14 55.42 22.22
C ALA A 14 -3.99 54.89 21.33
N TYR A 15 -4.28 54.00 20.37
CA TYR A 15 -3.28 53.36 19.51
C TYR A 15 -3.72 53.37 18.03
N PRO A 16 -3.85 54.54 17.39
CA PRO A 16 -4.37 54.67 16.03
C PRO A 16 -3.57 53.86 15.00
N LYS A 17 -2.23 53.84 15.14
CA LYS A 17 -1.33 53.07 14.26
C LYS A 17 -1.43 51.55 14.40
N ALA A 18 -1.99 51.03 15.50
CA ALA A 18 -2.18 49.60 15.72
C ALA A 18 -3.47 49.07 15.10
N ILE A 19 -4.45 49.96 14.89
CA ILE A 19 -5.80 49.64 14.39
C ILE A 19 -5.98 50.08 12.92
N GLU A 20 -5.13 50.98 12.41
CA GLU A 20 -5.08 51.28 10.99
C GLU A 20 -4.77 50.01 10.17
N PRO A 21 -5.65 49.62 9.23
CA PRO A 21 -5.41 48.44 8.41
C PRO A 21 -4.14 48.67 7.59
N ASN A 22 -3.13 47.83 7.80
CA ASN A 22 -1.89 47.90 7.05
C ASN A 22 -2.14 47.42 5.61
N ARG A 23 -2.61 48.34 4.76
CA ARG A 23 -2.98 48.11 3.36
C ARG A 23 -1.85 47.44 2.56
N ARG A 24 -0.58 47.72 2.88
CA ARG A 24 0.58 47.08 2.24
C ARG A 24 0.69 45.59 2.61
N LYS A 25 0.51 45.23 3.88
CA LYS A 25 0.49 43.82 4.31
C LYS A 25 -0.70 43.07 3.73
N GLN A 26 -1.88 43.69 3.70
CA GLN A 26 -3.08 43.10 3.09
C GLN A 26 -2.89 42.90 1.58
N ALA A 27 -2.33 43.89 0.87
CA ALA A 27 -1.99 43.76 -0.54
C ALA A 27 -0.91 42.69 -0.80
N ALA A 28 0.10 42.57 0.06
CA ALA A 28 1.11 41.52 -0.04
C ALA A 28 0.51 40.11 0.13
N TRP A 29 -0.43 39.94 1.06
CA TRP A 29 -1.18 38.68 1.21
C TRP A 29 -2.04 38.37 -0.02
N ALA A 30 -2.77 39.36 -0.54
CA ALA A 30 -3.56 39.20 -1.76
C ALA A 30 -2.69 38.86 -2.97
N ALA A 31 -1.53 39.53 -3.12
CA ALA A 31 -0.56 39.25 -4.16
C ALA A 31 0.04 37.84 -4.02
N GLY A 32 0.36 37.40 -2.79
CA GLY A 32 0.82 36.05 -2.50
C GLY A 32 -0.22 34.98 -2.85
N LEU A 33 -1.50 35.23 -2.54
CA LEU A 33 -2.60 34.33 -2.91
C LEU A 33 -2.79 34.27 -4.42
N LEU A 34 -2.74 35.41 -5.13
CA LEU A 34 -2.82 35.45 -6.58
C LEU A 34 -1.63 34.74 -7.24
N ALA A 35 -0.42 34.89 -6.70
CA ALA A 35 0.75 34.16 -7.16
C ALA A 35 0.60 32.66 -6.96
N LEU A 36 0.04 32.22 -5.83
CA LEU A 36 -0.27 30.81 -5.58
C LEU A 36 -1.31 30.29 -6.57
N ILE A 37 -2.41 31.01 -6.80
CA ILE A 37 -3.43 30.64 -7.80
C ILE A 37 -2.80 30.56 -9.19
N GLY A 38 -2.01 31.55 -9.58
CA GLY A 38 -1.30 31.56 -10.86
C GLY A 38 -0.35 30.37 -11.00
N TYR A 39 0.38 30.03 -9.93
CA TYR A 39 1.23 28.84 -9.88
C TYR A 39 0.41 27.55 -10.01
N LEU A 40 -0.74 27.44 -9.34
CA LEU A 40 -1.62 26.27 -9.45
C LEU A 40 -2.21 26.12 -10.85
N VAL A 41 -2.58 27.23 -11.51
CA VAL A 41 -3.02 27.23 -12.91
C VAL A 41 -1.86 26.82 -13.83
N TYR A 42 -0.66 27.32 -13.58
CA TYR A 42 0.53 26.92 -14.31
C TYR A 42 0.81 25.41 -14.14
N VAL A 43 0.77 24.89 -12.91
CA VAL A 43 0.92 23.46 -12.62
C VAL A 43 -0.16 22.65 -13.34
N TRP A 44 -1.42 23.07 -13.28
CA TRP A 44 -2.53 22.41 -13.97
C TRP A 44 -2.27 22.27 -15.48
N ALA A 45 -1.79 23.35 -16.11
CA ALA A 45 -1.43 23.36 -17.52
C ALA A 45 -0.16 22.55 -17.81
N ALA A 46 0.88 22.69 -17.00
CA ALA A 46 2.17 22.02 -17.17
C ALA A 46 2.07 20.50 -17.05
N PHE A 47 1.19 20.01 -16.18
CA PHE A 47 0.91 18.57 -16.02
C PHE A 47 -0.24 18.06 -16.91
N ASP A 48 -0.82 18.92 -17.76
CA ASP A 48 -1.90 18.55 -18.69
C ASP A 48 -3.05 17.79 -18.01
N VAL A 49 -3.45 18.29 -16.83
CA VAL A 49 -4.42 17.60 -15.94
C VAL A 49 -5.77 17.42 -16.64
N SER A 50 -6.21 18.40 -17.45
CA SER A 50 -7.44 18.33 -18.22
C SER A 50 -7.48 17.13 -19.18
N SER A 51 -6.40 16.89 -19.92
CA SER A 51 -6.33 15.76 -20.86
C SER A 51 -6.15 14.43 -20.13
N ALA A 52 -5.49 14.42 -18.97
CA ALA A 52 -5.41 13.25 -18.10
C ALA A 52 -6.80 12.85 -17.59
N MET A 53 -7.60 13.82 -17.12
CA MET A 53 -8.99 13.60 -16.70
C MET A 53 -9.88 13.13 -17.86
N ALA A 54 -9.73 13.71 -19.05
CA ALA A 54 -10.50 13.28 -20.23
C ALA A 54 -10.19 11.83 -20.66
N ARG A 55 -8.97 11.33 -20.39
CA ARG A 55 -8.56 9.94 -20.64
C ARG A 55 -8.90 8.98 -19.50
N ALA A 56 -9.30 9.50 -18.33
CA ALA A 56 -9.69 8.69 -17.20
C ALA A 56 -10.99 7.94 -17.54
N SER A 57 -11.02 6.64 -17.28
CA SER A 57 -12.20 5.80 -17.52
C SER A 57 -12.70 5.29 -16.18
N MET A 58 -13.91 5.71 -15.81
CA MET A 58 -14.56 5.26 -14.59
C MET A 58 -14.77 3.74 -14.61
N ASP A 59 -14.97 3.16 -15.79
CA ASP A 59 -15.05 1.71 -15.97
C ASP A 59 -13.78 1.01 -15.53
N ARG A 60 -12.60 1.49 -15.93
CA ARG A 60 -11.32 0.89 -15.52
C ARG A 60 -11.09 1.03 -14.02
N ALA A 61 -11.45 2.17 -13.45
CA ALA A 61 -11.39 2.36 -11.99
C ALA A 61 -12.33 1.38 -11.26
N SER A 62 -13.55 1.19 -11.79
CA SER A 62 -14.52 0.25 -11.21
C SER A 62 -14.05 -1.21 -11.29
N LEU A 63 -13.28 -1.55 -12.33
CA LEU A 63 -12.69 -2.87 -12.53
C LEU A 63 -11.50 -3.10 -11.60
N LEU A 64 -10.65 -2.08 -11.43
CA LEU A 64 -9.59 -2.14 -10.42
C LEU A 64 -10.18 -2.30 -9.01
N ALA A 65 -11.28 -1.60 -8.72
CA ALA A 65 -12.00 -1.77 -7.46
C ALA A 65 -12.61 -3.18 -7.33
N LEU A 66 -13.10 -3.77 -8.43
CA LEU A 66 -13.63 -5.14 -8.44
C LEU A 66 -12.56 -6.14 -7.97
N ASP A 67 -11.33 -6.02 -8.47
CA ASP A 67 -10.22 -6.91 -8.12
C ASP A 67 -9.84 -6.88 -6.61
N SER A 68 -10.34 -5.91 -5.84
CA SER A 68 -10.09 -5.85 -4.37
C SER A 68 -11.01 -6.77 -3.55
N TYR A 69 -12.21 -7.06 -4.06
CA TYR A 69 -13.25 -7.80 -3.33
C TYR A 69 -13.84 -8.97 -4.12
N ALA A 70 -13.39 -9.18 -5.35
CA ALA A 70 -13.83 -10.28 -6.20
C ALA A 70 -12.62 -11.02 -6.73
N TYR A 71 -12.77 -12.33 -6.83
CA TYR A 71 -11.80 -13.23 -7.43
C TYR A 71 -12.34 -13.74 -8.76
N LYS A 72 -11.44 -14.21 -9.64
CA LYS A 72 -11.81 -14.71 -10.97
C LYS A 72 -11.46 -16.18 -11.17
N HIS A 73 -12.43 -16.96 -11.64
CA HIS A 73 -12.18 -18.27 -12.21
C HIS A 73 -11.85 -18.14 -13.69
N HIS A 74 -10.81 -18.84 -14.11
CA HIS A 74 -10.38 -18.95 -15.50
C HIS A 74 -10.75 -20.33 -16.03
N VAL A 75 -11.72 -20.39 -16.93
CA VAL A 75 -11.96 -21.58 -17.74
C VAL A 75 -11.22 -21.41 -19.06
N GLN A 76 -10.20 -22.23 -19.30
CA GLN A 76 -9.38 -22.16 -20.49
C GLN A 76 -9.50 -23.46 -21.28
N LEU A 77 -9.90 -23.35 -22.55
CA LEU A 77 -9.92 -24.43 -23.51
C LEU A 77 -8.81 -24.20 -24.54
N SER A 78 -7.89 -25.15 -24.64
CA SER A 78 -6.86 -25.19 -25.69
C SER A 78 -7.49 -25.61 -27.01
N LEU A 79 -7.43 -24.74 -28.02
CA LEU A 79 -7.96 -25.07 -29.37
C LEU A 79 -7.06 -26.03 -30.14
N LYS A 80 -5.83 -26.27 -29.66
CA LYS A 80 -4.89 -27.20 -30.29
C LYS A 80 -5.03 -28.62 -29.77
N SER A 81 -5.18 -28.77 -28.45
CA SER A 81 -5.22 -30.08 -27.78
C SER A 81 -6.62 -30.49 -27.32
N GLY A 82 -7.54 -29.53 -27.16
CA GLY A 82 -8.84 -29.78 -26.54
C GLY A 82 -8.81 -29.80 -25.02
N ASP A 83 -7.63 -29.58 -24.41
CA ASP A 83 -7.50 -29.60 -22.96
C ASP A 83 -8.30 -28.45 -22.34
N LEU A 84 -9.24 -28.82 -21.47
CA LEU A 84 -9.97 -27.91 -20.61
C LEU A 84 -9.24 -27.79 -19.28
N SER A 85 -9.05 -26.56 -18.81
CA SER A 85 -8.50 -26.29 -17.47
C SER A 85 -9.31 -25.21 -16.78
N VAL A 86 -9.62 -25.44 -15.51
CA VAL A 86 -10.26 -24.45 -14.63
C VAL A 86 -9.26 -24.11 -13.54
N ASN A 87 -8.94 -22.83 -13.37
CA ASN A 87 -8.06 -22.36 -12.30
C ASN A 87 -8.56 -21.07 -11.66
N LEU A 88 -8.14 -20.85 -10.42
CA LEU A 88 -8.33 -19.59 -9.72
C LEU A 88 -7.27 -18.58 -10.16
N GLU A 89 -7.67 -17.34 -10.44
CA GLU A 89 -6.79 -16.19 -10.76
C GLU A 89 -5.80 -16.40 -11.93
N GLY A 90 -5.96 -17.46 -12.74
CA GLY A 90 -5.01 -17.80 -13.80
C GLY A 90 -3.76 -18.53 -13.31
N ASN A 91 -3.70 -18.94 -12.04
CA ASN A 91 -2.55 -19.62 -11.47
C ASN A 91 -2.61 -21.14 -11.73
N ARG A 92 -1.61 -21.68 -12.43
CA ARG A 92 -1.53 -23.12 -12.74
C ARG A 92 -1.44 -24.01 -11.50
N ARG A 93 -1.02 -23.47 -10.35
CA ARG A 93 -0.98 -24.19 -9.07
C ARG A 93 -2.35 -24.40 -8.42
N THR A 94 -3.37 -23.71 -8.94
CA THR A 94 -4.76 -23.72 -8.44
C THR A 94 -5.71 -24.37 -9.44
N ASN A 95 -5.18 -25.28 -10.26
CA ASN A 95 -6.03 -26.04 -11.15
C ASN A 95 -6.98 -26.90 -10.31
N PHE A 96 -8.24 -26.90 -10.68
CA PHE A 96 -9.22 -27.81 -10.09
C PHE A 96 -9.00 -29.21 -10.65
N ASP A 97 -8.76 -30.18 -9.76
CA ASP A 97 -8.63 -31.59 -10.15
C ASP A 97 -9.99 -32.19 -10.54
N VAL A 98 -11.05 -31.74 -9.85
CA VAL A 98 -12.45 -32.06 -10.17
C VAL A 98 -13.12 -30.81 -10.71
N LEU A 99 -13.74 -30.91 -11.90
CA LEU A 99 -14.43 -29.78 -12.50
C LEU A 99 -15.58 -29.31 -11.59
N PRO A 100 -15.73 -28.00 -11.36
CA PRO A 100 -16.84 -27.46 -10.60
C PRO A 100 -18.19 -27.75 -11.25
N ASP A 101 -19.27 -27.80 -10.46
CA ASP A 101 -20.63 -28.11 -10.93
C ASP A 101 -21.16 -27.16 -12.02
N TRP A 102 -20.62 -25.93 -12.09
CA TRP A 102 -20.96 -24.93 -13.10
C TRP A 102 -20.20 -25.12 -14.43
N VAL A 103 -19.34 -26.14 -14.54
CA VAL A 103 -18.64 -26.56 -15.77
C VAL A 103 -19.00 -27.99 -16.11
N VAL A 104 -19.81 -28.19 -17.14
CA VAL A 104 -20.27 -29.49 -17.59
C VAL A 104 -19.68 -29.80 -18.97
N ALA A 105 -18.85 -30.84 -19.05
CA ALA A 105 -18.34 -31.34 -20.32
C ALA A 105 -19.31 -32.38 -20.91
N GLU A 106 -19.96 -32.05 -22.03
CA GLU A 106 -20.87 -32.92 -22.78
C GLU A 106 -20.26 -33.28 -24.14
N GLY A 107 -19.46 -34.34 -24.17
CA GLY A 107 -18.80 -34.78 -25.41
C GLY A 107 -17.71 -33.79 -25.86
N ASP A 108 -17.89 -33.16 -27.03
CA ASP A 108 -16.94 -32.20 -27.63
C ASP A 108 -17.31 -30.73 -27.35
N GLU A 109 -18.40 -30.50 -26.60
CA GLU A 109 -18.81 -29.20 -26.12
C GLU A 109 -18.70 -29.15 -24.58
N THR A 110 -18.21 -28.04 -24.05
CA THR A 110 -18.22 -27.75 -22.62
C THR A 110 -19.18 -26.60 -22.38
N ARG A 111 -20.19 -26.83 -21.56
CA ARG A 111 -21.10 -25.80 -21.09
C ARG A 111 -20.60 -25.23 -19.78
N VAL A 112 -20.50 -23.90 -19.72
CA VAL A 112 -20.03 -23.14 -18.56
C VAL A 112 -21.13 -22.19 -18.15
N ASP A 113 -21.69 -22.38 -16.96
CA ASP A 113 -22.56 -21.39 -16.32
C ASP A 113 -21.69 -20.26 -15.77
N MET A 114 -21.89 -19.05 -16.29
CA MET A 114 -21.13 -17.86 -15.90
C MET A 114 -21.85 -17.03 -14.83
N GLY A 115 -23.03 -17.49 -14.38
CA GLY A 115 -23.90 -16.80 -13.45
C GLY A 115 -24.69 -15.65 -14.11
N ARG A 116 -25.66 -15.09 -13.37
CA ARG A 116 -26.47 -13.93 -13.79
C ARG A 116 -27.18 -14.12 -15.13
N GLY A 117 -27.64 -15.35 -15.39
CA GLY A 117 -28.32 -15.71 -16.63
C GLY A 117 -27.39 -15.92 -17.83
N TYR A 118 -26.07 -15.74 -17.68
CA TYR A 118 -25.11 -15.97 -18.76
C TYR A 118 -24.59 -17.41 -18.75
N ALA A 119 -24.58 -18.03 -19.92
CA ALA A 119 -23.98 -19.34 -20.12
C ALA A 119 -23.13 -19.32 -21.40
N ALA A 120 -21.98 -19.98 -21.38
CA ALA A 120 -21.12 -20.13 -22.53
C ALA A 120 -20.97 -21.61 -22.90
N THR A 121 -21.20 -21.94 -24.16
CA THR A 121 -20.86 -23.23 -24.74
C THR A 121 -19.58 -23.08 -25.53
N ILE A 122 -18.53 -23.78 -25.11
CA ILE A 122 -17.20 -23.73 -25.73
C ILE A 122 -16.84 -25.09 -26.33
N SER A 123 -16.23 -25.07 -27.51
CA SER A 123 -15.70 -26.22 -28.21
C SER A 123 -14.44 -25.80 -28.98
N GLN A 124 -13.68 -26.75 -29.52
CA GLN A 124 -12.55 -26.43 -30.40
C GLN A 124 -12.96 -25.61 -31.63
N ASN A 125 -14.24 -25.68 -32.01
CA ASN A 125 -14.73 -25.05 -33.25
C ASN A 125 -15.65 -23.84 -33.01
N SER A 126 -16.15 -23.62 -31.79
CA SER A 126 -17.07 -22.52 -31.52
C SER A 126 -17.04 -22.04 -30.08
N LEU A 127 -17.36 -20.76 -29.91
CA LEU A 127 -17.69 -20.10 -28.65
C LEU A 127 -19.06 -19.46 -28.83
N ARG A 128 -20.08 -20.01 -28.16
CA ARG A 128 -21.44 -19.48 -28.15
C ARG A 128 -21.77 -18.96 -26.76
N LEU A 129 -22.07 -17.67 -26.64
CA LEU A 129 -22.48 -17.02 -25.41
C LEU A 129 -23.98 -16.73 -25.44
N MET A 130 -24.68 -17.18 -24.40
CA MET A 130 -26.11 -17.04 -24.23
C MET A 130 -26.42 -16.20 -22.98
N HIS A 131 -27.53 -15.47 -22.99
CA HIS A 131 -28.12 -14.82 -21.82
C HIS A 131 -29.60 -15.13 -21.76
N ASP A 132 -30.06 -15.69 -20.64
CA ASP A 132 -31.43 -16.14 -20.41
C ASP A 132 -31.97 -17.03 -21.54
N GLY A 133 -31.09 -17.89 -22.09
CA GLY A 133 -31.42 -18.82 -23.18
C GLY A 133 -31.37 -18.22 -24.59
N VAL A 134 -31.08 -16.91 -24.74
CA VAL A 134 -30.95 -16.24 -26.04
C VAL A 134 -29.48 -16.12 -26.43
N LEU A 135 -29.13 -16.48 -27.66
CA LEU A 135 -27.77 -16.34 -28.19
C LEU A 135 -27.41 -14.86 -28.38
N ILE A 136 -26.35 -14.39 -27.71
CA ILE A 136 -25.83 -13.03 -27.85
C ILE A 136 -24.64 -12.98 -28.80
N THR A 137 -23.75 -13.97 -28.72
CA THR A 137 -22.48 -13.94 -29.43
C THR A 137 -22.09 -15.35 -29.87
N ASP A 138 -21.73 -15.47 -31.14
CA ASP A 138 -21.24 -16.69 -31.76
C ASP A 138 -19.92 -16.38 -32.49
N ILE A 139 -18.87 -17.08 -32.10
CA ILE A 139 -17.51 -16.89 -32.61
C ILE A 139 -16.92 -18.25 -32.96
N THR A 140 -16.38 -18.38 -34.17
CA THR A 140 -15.62 -19.57 -34.57
C THR A 140 -14.13 -19.24 -34.65
N PRO A 141 -13.23 -20.11 -34.14
CA PRO A 141 -11.80 -19.98 -34.39
C PRO A 141 -11.47 -20.17 -35.87
N GLY A 142 -10.66 -19.28 -36.44
CA GLY A 142 -10.17 -19.36 -37.81
C GLY A 142 -8.64 -19.44 -37.90
N ALA A 143 -8.14 -19.76 -39.10
CA ALA A 143 -6.70 -19.86 -39.36
C ALA A 143 -5.95 -18.54 -39.11
N ASP A 144 -6.56 -17.41 -39.44
CA ASP A 144 -5.97 -16.07 -39.28
C ASP A 144 -6.38 -15.38 -37.97
N GLY A 145 -7.33 -15.96 -37.24
CA GLY A 145 -7.88 -15.40 -36.02
C GLY A 145 -9.35 -15.78 -35.80
N PRO A 146 -9.94 -15.38 -34.68
CA PRO A 146 -11.35 -15.66 -34.39
C PRO A 146 -12.28 -14.83 -35.29
N ILE A 147 -13.36 -15.45 -35.78
CA ILE A 147 -14.34 -14.84 -36.68
C ILE A 147 -15.67 -14.70 -35.92
N LEU A 148 -16.15 -13.47 -35.79
CA LEU A 148 -17.43 -13.15 -35.17
C LEU A 148 -18.56 -13.29 -36.21
N HIS A 149 -19.55 -14.12 -35.92
CA HIS A 149 -20.75 -14.29 -36.78
C HIS A 149 -21.92 -13.43 -36.34
N SER A 150 -21.98 -13.07 -35.06
CA SER A 150 -23.02 -12.20 -34.50
C SER A 150 -22.73 -10.70 -34.75
N PRO A 151 -23.74 -9.82 -34.64
CA PRO A 151 -23.51 -8.38 -34.68
C PRO A 151 -22.52 -7.93 -33.59
N PRO A 152 -21.56 -7.04 -33.91
CA PRO A 152 -20.64 -6.52 -32.91
C PRO A 152 -21.40 -5.71 -31.86
N GLN A 153 -21.04 -5.92 -30.60
CA GLN A 153 -21.63 -5.22 -29.45
C GLN A 153 -20.66 -4.18 -28.90
N ASP A 154 -21.16 -3.13 -28.26
CA ASP A 154 -20.36 -2.01 -27.75
C ASP A 154 -19.32 -2.42 -26.68
N TRP A 155 -19.61 -3.51 -25.95
CA TRP A 155 -18.74 -4.06 -24.93
C TRP A 155 -17.66 -5.03 -25.48
N MET A 156 -17.61 -5.23 -26.80
CA MET A 156 -16.63 -6.07 -27.48
C MET A 156 -15.47 -5.24 -28.04
N ARG A 157 -14.28 -5.81 -27.97
CA ARG A 157 -13.09 -5.32 -28.67
C ARG A 157 -12.64 -6.38 -29.65
N ILE A 158 -12.77 -6.05 -30.92
CA ILE A 158 -12.52 -6.94 -32.04
C ILE A 158 -11.19 -6.53 -32.66
N ALA A 159 -10.22 -7.43 -32.60
CA ALA A 159 -8.95 -7.31 -33.30
C ALA A 159 -8.73 -8.57 -34.14
N ALA A 160 -7.93 -8.47 -35.20
CA ALA A 160 -7.69 -9.58 -36.13
C ALA A 160 -7.22 -10.87 -35.43
N ASN A 161 -6.39 -10.75 -34.39
CA ASN A 161 -5.80 -11.89 -33.67
C ASN A 161 -6.54 -12.29 -32.38
N LYS A 162 -7.48 -11.46 -31.92
CA LYS A 162 -8.14 -11.60 -30.62
C LYS A 162 -9.47 -10.87 -30.60
N ILE A 163 -10.50 -11.58 -30.16
CA ILE A 163 -11.77 -10.96 -29.76
C ILE A 163 -11.89 -11.07 -28.26
N GLU A 164 -12.11 -9.95 -27.58
CA GLU A 164 -12.42 -9.90 -26.15
C GLU A 164 -13.76 -9.20 -25.93
N GLY A 165 -14.55 -9.71 -25.00
CA GLY A 165 -15.86 -9.16 -24.68
C GLY A 165 -16.15 -9.20 -23.20
N ARG A 166 -16.80 -8.16 -22.70
CA ARG A 166 -17.24 -8.04 -21.30
C ARG A 166 -18.73 -7.67 -21.24
N PRO A 167 -19.65 -8.65 -21.39
CA PRO A 167 -21.08 -8.38 -21.36
C PRO A 167 -21.59 -7.86 -20.01
N ASP A 168 -20.92 -8.25 -18.92
CA ASP A 168 -21.17 -7.75 -17.56
C ASP A 168 -19.84 -7.49 -16.84
N LYS A 169 -19.85 -6.67 -15.78
CA LYS A 169 -18.65 -6.38 -14.98
C LYS A 169 -17.98 -7.65 -14.45
N TYR A 170 -18.76 -8.71 -14.21
CA TYR A 170 -18.30 -9.96 -13.63
C TYR A 170 -18.03 -11.07 -14.64
N ILE A 171 -18.17 -10.79 -15.95
CA ILE A 171 -18.02 -11.80 -16.98
C ILE A 171 -17.12 -11.25 -18.08
N ARG A 172 -16.08 -11.98 -18.43
CA ARG A 172 -15.25 -11.65 -19.58
C ARG A 172 -14.92 -12.91 -20.37
N PHE A 173 -14.94 -12.82 -21.68
CA PHE A 173 -14.39 -13.85 -22.54
C PHE A 173 -13.30 -13.27 -23.42
N ILE A 174 -12.36 -14.14 -23.78
CA ILE A 174 -11.26 -13.85 -24.69
C ILE A 174 -11.11 -15.08 -25.57
N ILE A 175 -11.12 -14.86 -26.88
CA ILE A 175 -10.83 -15.89 -27.85
C ILE A 175 -9.66 -15.44 -28.72
N THR A 176 -8.71 -16.33 -28.91
CA THR A 176 -7.56 -16.15 -29.79
C THR A 176 -7.50 -17.32 -30.76
N LYS A 177 -6.52 -17.30 -31.67
CA LYS A 177 -6.23 -18.44 -32.56
C LYS A 177 -5.93 -19.74 -31.81
N THR A 178 -5.46 -19.68 -30.56
CA THR A 178 -4.92 -20.85 -29.86
C THR A 178 -5.74 -21.32 -28.68
N LYS A 179 -6.57 -20.45 -28.09
CA LYS A 179 -7.36 -20.79 -26.91
C LYS A 179 -8.62 -19.93 -26.77
N ILE A 180 -9.61 -20.51 -26.11
CA ILE A 180 -10.75 -19.80 -25.53
C ILE A 180 -10.48 -19.63 -24.04
N THR A 181 -10.76 -18.45 -23.50
CA THR A 181 -10.61 -18.14 -22.07
C THR A 181 -11.85 -17.41 -21.59
N LEU A 182 -12.56 -18.02 -20.65
CA LEU A 182 -13.66 -17.41 -19.94
C LEU A 182 -13.18 -17.01 -18.53
N GLN A 183 -13.56 -15.81 -18.11
CA GLN A 183 -13.25 -15.24 -16.81
C GLN A 183 -14.57 -14.91 -16.12
N ILE A 184 -14.85 -15.61 -15.03
CA ILE A 184 -16.06 -15.45 -14.22
C ILE A 184 -15.63 -14.90 -12.89
N TYR A 185 -16.13 -13.74 -12.53
CA TYR A 185 -15.80 -13.07 -11.29
C TYR A 185 -16.87 -13.38 -10.24
N SER A 186 -16.43 -13.78 -9.06
CA SER A 186 -17.26 -14.05 -7.90
C SER A 186 -16.84 -13.13 -6.77
N THR A 187 -17.79 -12.65 -5.98
CA THR A 187 -17.49 -11.78 -4.83
C THR A 187 -16.95 -12.61 -3.67
N GLY A 188 -15.90 -12.13 -3.04
CA GLY A 188 -15.26 -12.75 -1.88
C GLY A 188 -13.76 -12.93 -2.07
N TRP A 189 -13.19 -13.80 -1.24
CA TRP A 189 -11.81 -14.21 -1.28
C TRP A 189 -11.77 -15.74 -1.23
N GLU A 190 -11.91 -16.37 -2.40
CA GLU A 190 -11.86 -17.83 -2.51
C GLU A 190 -10.57 -18.36 -1.92
N ASN A 191 -10.66 -19.51 -1.24
CA ASN A 191 -9.52 -20.19 -0.66
C ASN A 191 -8.65 -19.33 0.27
N PHE A 192 -9.20 -18.23 0.81
CA PHE A 192 -8.45 -17.33 1.67
C PHE A 192 -7.89 -18.07 2.88
N TRP A 193 -8.65 -18.99 3.48
CA TRP A 193 -8.19 -19.74 4.65
C TRP A 193 -7.55 -21.07 4.25
N PHE A 194 -8.18 -21.82 3.36
CA PHE A 194 -7.77 -23.18 2.98
C PHE A 194 -7.74 -23.28 1.46
N ASP A 195 -6.61 -23.74 0.91
CA ASP A 195 -6.46 -23.94 -0.53
C ASP A 195 -7.16 -25.22 -1.02
N ASN A 196 -7.18 -25.43 -2.34
CA ASN A 196 -7.80 -26.62 -2.94
C ASN A 196 -7.15 -27.96 -2.50
N ALA A 197 -5.89 -27.94 -2.07
CA ALA A 197 -5.17 -29.14 -1.65
C ALA A 197 -5.42 -29.48 -0.16
N SER A 198 -5.97 -28.53 0.59
CA SER A 198 -6.21 -28.67 2.02
C SER A 198 -7.32 -29.67 2.32
N PRO A 199 -7.18 -30.52 3.36
CA PRO A 199 -8.28 -31.34 3.89
C PRO A 199 -9.46 -30.50 4.40
N LEU A 200 -9.23 -29.22 4.67
CA LEU A 200 -10.21 -28.25 5.14
C LEU A 200 -10.84 -27.43 3.99
N HIS A 201 -10.59 -27.79 2.73
CA HIS A 201 -11.19 -27.11 1.59
C HIS A 201 -12.73 -27.09 1.67
N GLY A 202 -13.34 -25.95 1.36
CA GLY A 202 -14.80 -25.73 1.48
C GLY A 202 -15.32 -25.49 2.91
N THR A 203 -14.46 -25.63 3.93
CA THR A 203 -14.84 -25.36 5.32
C THR A 203 -14.72 -23.86 5.62
N SER A 204 -15.76 -23.27 6.22
CA SER A 204 -15.65 -21.86 6.66
C SER A 204 -14.67 -21.71 7.83
N LEU A 205 -14.08 -20.52 8.00
CA LEU A 205 -13.18 -20.24 9.13
C LEU A 205 -13.82 -20.57 10.48
N TRP A 206 -15.10 -20.24 10.67
CA TRP A 206 -15.80 -20.47 11.93
C TRP A 206 -16.04 -21.95 12.20
N GLN A 207 -16.33 -22.73 11.16
CA GLN A 207 -16.42 -24.19 11.27
C GLN A 207 -15.05 -24.80 11.58
N ALA A 208 -13.98 -24.33 10.94
CA ALA A 208 -12.63 -24.74 11.25
C ALA A 208 -12.26 -24.43 12.71
N ILE A 209 -12.53 -23.22 13.21
CA ILE A 209 -12.34 -22.88 14.62
C ILE A 209 -13.17 -23.81 15.53
N GLY A 210 -14.38 -24.18 15.14
CA GLY A 210 -15.20 -25.18 15.85
C GLY A 210 -14.51 -26.55 15.93
N LEU A 211 -13.90 -27.00 14.84
CA LEU A 211 -13.15 -28.26 14.79
C LEU A 211 -11.93 -28.25 15.73
N ALA A 212 -11.35 -27.09 16.01
CA ALA A 212 -10.24 -26.98 16.97
C ALA A 212 -10.63 -27.41 18.39
N PHE A 213 -11.92 -27.36 18.74
CA PHE A 213 -12.46 -27.80 20.03
C PHE A 213 -13.16 -29.17 19.95
N SER A 214 -13.17 -29.81 18.78
CA SER A 214 -13.75 -31.15 18.59
C SER A 214 -12.76 -32.23 19.00
N ASP A 215 -13.28 -33.29 19.64
CA ASP A 215 -12.51 -34.51 19.91
C ASP A 215 -12.28 -35.33 18.64
N ASP A 216 -13.14 -35.19 17.63
CA ASP A 216 -13.01 -35.85 16.33
C ASP A 216 -11.86 -35.22 15.53
N ARG A 217 -10.80 -35.99 15.34
CA ARG A 217 -9.62 -35.55 14.58
C ARG A 217 -9.78 -35.84 13.10
N ILE A 218 -9.49 -34.84 12.27
CA ILE A 218 -9.45 -35.01 10.80
C ILE A 218 -8.23 -35.83 10.40
N GLU A 219 -7.08 -35.55 11.01
CA GLU A 219 -5.86 -36.33 10.86
C GLU A 219 -5.50 -36.98 12.19
N ALA A 220 -5.33 -38.30 12.19
CA ALA A 220 -5.09 -39.06 13.42
C ALA A 220 -3.83 -38.62 14.18
N GLU A 221 -2.81 -38.17 13.44
CA GLU A 221 -1.46 -37.90 13.97
C GLU A 221 -1.29 -36.51 14.59
N ARG A 222 -2.15 -35.53 14.26
CA ARG A 222 -2.03 -34.13 14.74
C ARG A 222 -3.33 -33.58 15.33
N SER A 223 -3.21 -32.49 16.09
CA SER A 223 -4.38 -31.80 16.63
C SER A 223 -5.09 -31.00 15.53
N ASN A 224 -6.41 -30.83 15.63
CA ASN A 224 -7.16 -29.99 14.69
C ASN A 224 -6.66 -28.53 14.72
N LEU A 225 -6.27 -28.02 15.89
CA LEU A 225 -5.69 -26.67 15.99
C LEU A 225 -4.39 -26.55 15.18
N SER A 226 -3.45 -27.48 15.35
CA SER A 226 -2.20 -27.47 14.57
C SER A 226 -2.44 -27.62 13.08
N LEU A 227 -3.38 -28.50 12.68
CA LEU A 227 -3.81 -28.65 11.29
C LEU A 227 -4.29 -27.29 10.74
N ILE A 228 -5.26 -26.66 11.39
CA ILE A 228 -5.83 -25.38 10.94
C ILE A 228 -4.75 -24.30 10.81
N THR A 229 -3.84 -24.19 11.79
CA THR A 229 -2.77 -23.18 11.73
C THR A 229 -1.79 -23.45 10.61
N ASP A 230 -1.41 -24.72 10.39
CA ASP A 230 -0.47 -25.10 9.34
C ASP A 230 -1.08 -24.85 7.95
N GLU A 231 -2.36 -25.19 7.76
CA GLU A 231 -3.08 -24.98 6.49
C GLU A 231 -3.25 -23.48 6.19
N ILE A 232 -3.59 -22.66 7.20
CA ILE A 232 -3.69 -21.21 7.02
C ILE A 232 -2.31 -20.62 6.69
N TRP A 233 -1.26 -20.99 7.42
CA TRP A 233 0.06 -20.40 7.22
C TRP A 233 0.76 -20.89 5.94
N GLY A 234 0.54 -22.16 5.62
CA GLY A 234 1.07 -22.89 4.47
C GLY A 234 0.24 -22.75 3.20
N ASN A 235 -0.86 -21.99 3.24
CA ASN A 235 -1.74 -21.75 2.10
C ASN A 235 -0.94 -21.31 0.85
N ASN A 236 -0.96 -22.12 -0.20
CA ASN A 236 -0.13 -21.88 -1.38
C ASN A 236 -0.67 -20.78 -2.30
N GLU A 237 -1.94 -20.45 -2.17
CA GLU A 237 -2.64 -19.47 -3.01
C GLU A 237 -2.42 -18.06 -2.47
N TRP A 238 -2.67 -17.88 -1.17
CA TRP A 238 -2.57 -16.58 -0.49
C TRP A 238 -1.21 -16.34 0.20
N GLN A 239 -0.43 -17.40 0.45
CA GLN A 239 0.94 -17.32 0.97
C GLN A 239 1.06 -16.53 2.29
N HIS A 240 0.07 -16.67 3.18
CA HIS A 240 -0.03 -15.91 4.44
C HIS A 240 1.27 -15.92 5.24
N GLY A 241 1.93 -17.08 5.34
CA GLY A 241 3.18 -17.18 6.08
C GLY A 241 4.33 -16.37 5.46
N GLN A 242 4.43 -16.34 4.13
CA GLN A 242 5.45 -15.55 3.44
C GLN A 242 5.17 -14.05 3.57
N VAL A 243 3.90 -13.65 3.43
CA VAL A 243 3.47 -12.25 3.56
C VAL A 243 3.71 -11.76 4.99
N MET A 244 3.30 -12.51 6.01
CA MET A 244 3.56 -12.13 7.40
C MET A 244 5.06 -12.04 7.69
N HIS A 245 5.85 -13.01 7.21
CA HIS A 245 7.30 -12.97 7.39
C HIS A 245 7.90 -11.71 6.75
N ALA A 246 7.48 -11.35 5.53
CA ALA A 246 7.91 -10.12 4.87
C ALA A 246 7.50 -8.86 5.65
N MET A 247 6.26 -8.80 6.15
CA MET A 247 5.80 -7.68 7.00
C MET A 247 6.58 -7.59 8.32
N MET A 248 6.91 -8.73 8.94
CA MET A 248 7.72 -8.74 10.16
C MET A 248 9.14 -8.21 9.89
N ILE A 249 9.74 -8.57 8.76
CA ILE A 249 11.04 -8.05 8.33
C ILE A 249 10.98 -6.53 8.16
N THR A 250 9.94 -5.96 7.54
CA THR A 250 9.86 -4.50 7.36
C THR A 250 9.74 -3.78 8.69
N VAL A 251 8.93 -4.29 9.63
CA VAL A 251 8.83 -3.76 11.00
C VAL A 251 10.17 -3.85 11.73
N LEU A 252 10.85 -5.00 11.66
CA LEU A 252 12.16 -5.19 12.27
C LEU A 252 13.20 -4.22 11.69
N MET A 253 13.20 -4.03 10.36
CA MET A 253 14.11 -3.12 9.70
C MET A 253 13.91 -1.68 10.17
N ALA A 254 12.66 -1.22 10.20
CA ALA A 254 12.29 0.10 10.71
C ALA A 254 12.71 0.26 12.17
N PHE A 255 12.32 -0.67 13.04
CA PHE A 255 12.65 -0.62 14.46
C PHE A 255 14.16 -0.59 14.72
N CYS A 256 14.93 -1.50 14.10
CA CYS A 256 16.37 -1.55 14.28
C CYS A 256 17.06 -0.29 13.74
N GLY A 257 16.68 0.18 12.54
CA GLY A 257 17.24 1.38 11.94
C GLY A 257 17.01 2.62 12.81
N THR A 258 15.78 2.81 13.27
CA THR A 258 15.37 3.94 14.11
C THR A 258 16.02 3.91 15.50
N ILE A 259 16.11 2.74 16.15
CA ILE A 259 16.77 2.62 17.45
C ILE A 259 18.27 2.88 17.34
N LEU A 260 18.94 2.32 16.32
CA LEU A 260 20.36 2.60 16.08
C LEU A 260 20.58 4.10 15.85
N ALA A 261 19.70 4.74 15.07
CA ALA A 261 19.75 6.17 14.84
C ALA A 261 19.56 6.98 16.12
N ALA A 262 18.59 6.64 16.96
CA ALA A 262 18.38 7.33 18.22
C ALA A 262 19.59 7.19 19.16
N ILE A 263 20.15 5.98 19.27
CA ILE A 263 21.34 5.69 20.10
C ILE A 263 22.55 6.48 19.60
N THR A 264 22.77 6.60 18.29
CA THR A 264 23.91 7.35 17.75
C THR A 264 23.68 8.85 17.69
N ALA A 265 22.45 9.28 17.44
CA ALA A 265 22.07 10.69 17.41
C ALA A 265 22.14 11.32 18.79
N LEU A 266 21.79 10.60 19.86
CA LEU A 266 21.81 11.11 21.22
C LEU A 266 23.17 11.70 21.61
N PRO A 267 24.31 10.97 21.62
CA PRO A 267 25.61 11.55 21.96
C PRO A 267 26.04 12.66 20.99
N LEU A 268 25.77 12.50 19.69
CA LEU A 268 26.10 13.53 18.68
C LEU A 268 25.31 14.83 18.93
N SER A 269 24.08 14.74 19.41
CA SER A 269 23.24 15.89 19.71
C SER A 269 23.78 16.71 20.89
N PHE A 270 24.34 16.06 21.90
CA PHE A 270 25.06 16.73 23.00
C PHE A 270 26.30 17.50 22.48
N MET A 271 27.03 16.94 21.51
CA MET A 271 28.16 17.62 20.87
C MET A 271 27.72 18.82 20.00
N ALA A 272 26.51 18.76 19.46
CA ALA A 272 25.91 19.82 18.64
C ALA A 272 25.19 20.91 19.46
N ALA A 273 24.89 20.68 20.73
CA ALA A 273 24.12 21.62 21.53
C ALA A 273 24.97 22.78 22.07
N LYS A 274 24.51 24.02 21.85
CA LYS A 274 25.21 25.27 22.25
C LYS A 274 25.35 25.46 23.76
N ASN A 275 24.41 24.98 24.55
CA ASN A 275 24.44 25.10 26.02
C ASN A 275 25.44 24.13 26.67
N ILE A 276 25.83 23.05 25.99
CA ILE A 276 26.72 22.01 26.53
C ILE A 276 28.12 22.12 25.95
N ASN A 277 28.26 22.22 24.63
CA ASN A 277 29.56 22.29 23.97
C ASN A 277 29.96 23.74 23.63
N PRO A 278 30.99 24.31 24.29
CA PRO A 278 31.46 25.67 24.01
C PRO A 278 32.25 25.76 22.69
N LEU A 279 32.74 24.64 22.15
CA LEU A 279 33.59 24.62 20.95
C LEU A 279 32.76 24.84 19.68
N ARG A 280 32.73 26.09 19.21
CA ARG A 280 31.96 26.52 18.02
C ARG A 280 32.28 25.71 16.78
N PHE A 281 33.54 25.30 16.60
CA PHE A 281 33.98 24.51 15.45
C PHE A 281 33.35 23.11 15.44
N ILE A 282 33.48 22.35 16.53
CA ILE A 282 32.91 21.00 16.65
C ILE A 282 31.39 21.05 16.46
N ARG A 283 30.72 21.99 17.14
CA ARG A 283 29.28 22.20 16.98
C ARG A 283 28.90 22.44 15.51
N GLY A 284 29.64 23.31 14.83
CA GLY A 284 29.42 23.62 13.42
C GLY A 284 29.56 22.38 12.54
N MET A 285 30.62 21.60 12.74
CA MET A 285 30.88 20.36 11.98
C MET A 285 29.78 19.32 12.20
N VAL A 286 29.37 19.06 13.45
CA VAL A 286 28.32 18.07 13.74
C VAL A 286 26.97 18.52 13.18
N LYS A 287 26.61 19.81 13.30
CA LYS A 287 25.37 20.32 12.69
C LYS A 287 25.38 20.19 11.16
N ARG A 288 26.53 20.41 10.50
CA ARG A 288 26.67 20.22 9.05
C ARG A 288 26.64 18.75 8.64
N PHE A 289 27.19 17.87 9.47
CA PHE A 289 27.07 16.43 9.26
C PHE A 289 25.61 15.97 9.31
N PHE A 290 24.81 16.47 10.26
CA PHE A 290 23.37 16.22 10.28
C PHE A 290 22.66 16.75 9.02
N ASP A 291 22.97 17.98 8.61
CA ASP A 291 22.40 18.56 7.39
C ASP A 291 22.76 17.71 6.15
N PHE A 292 23.97 17.14 6.10
CA PHE A 292 24.42 16.25 5.02
C PHE A 292 23.67 14.92 5.01
N LEU A 293 23.59 14.23 6.15
CA LEU A 293 22.87 12.97 6.27
C LEU A 293 21.40 13.10 5.86
N ARG A 294 20.75 14.22 6.24
CA ARG A 294 19.37 14.56 5.85
C ARG A 294 19.23 15.00 4.41
N GLY A 295 20.30 15.50 3.80
CA GLY A 295 20.29 15.96 2.41
C GLY A 295 20.30 14.81 1.41
N VAL A 296 20.75 13.62 1.84
CA VAL A 296 20.78 12.40 1.03
C VAL A 296 19.59 11.53 1.40
N ASP A 297 18.73 11.25 0.42
CA ASP A 297 17.54 10.43 0.61
C ASP A 297 17.88 8.97 0.99
N ALA A 298 17.01 8.33 1.77
CA ALA A 298 17.19 6.94 2.22
C ALA A 298 17.33 5.95 1.05
N LEU A 299 16.73 6.23 -0.11
CA LEU A 299 16.91 5.40 -1.32
C LEU A 299 18.35 5.44 -1.83
N ILE A 300 19.02 6.60 -1.77
CA ILE A 300 20.43 6.74 -2.17
C ILE A 300 21.32 5.98 -1.19
N TRP A 301 21.09 6.12 0.11
CA TRP A 301 21.81 5.34 1.11
C TRP A 301 21.60 3.84 0.92
N SER A 302 20.36 3.42 0.62
CA SER A 302 20.03 2.03 0.33
C SER A 302 20.84 1.50 -0.86
N LEU A 303 20.94 2.26 -1.96
CA LEU A 303 21.74 1.88 -3.13
C LEU A 303 23.23 1.72 -2.78
N ILE A 304 23.78 2.64 -1.98
CA ILE A 304 25.17 2.57 -1.51
C ILE A 304 25.40 1.30 -0.67
N PHE A 305 24.51 1.03 0.29
CA PHE A 305 24.64 -0.14 1.17
C PHE A 305 24.34 -1.47 0.46
N ILE A 306 23.45 -1.50 -0.53
CA ILE A 306 23.23 -2.66 -1.39
C ILE A 306 24.51 -2.98 -2.18
N ARG A 307 25.19 -1.95 -2.70
CA ARG A 307 26.48 -2.13 -3.40
C ARG A 307 27.55 -2.71 -2.47
N ALA A 308 27.54 -2.32 -1.20
CA ALA A 308 28.54 -2.72 -0.21
C ALA A 308 28.27 -4.10 0.43
N PHE A 309 27.03 -4.38 0.80
CA PHE A 309 26.62 -5.55 1.60
C PHE A 309 25.70 -6.52 0.86
N GLY A 310 25.23 -6.16 -0.34
CA GLY A 310 24.25 -6.94 -1.11
C GLY A 310 22.79 -6.55 -0.82
N LEU A 311 21.88 -7.14 -1.59
CA LEU A 311 20.44 -6.95 -1.42
C LEU A 311 19.97 -7.72 -0.18
N GLY A 312 19.32 -7.03 0.76
CA GLY A 312 18.71 -7.67 1.93
C GLY A 312 18.34 -6.70 3.05
N PRO A 313 17.73 -7.19 4.15
CA PRO A 313 17.23 -6.37 5.24
C PRO A 313 18.28 -5.47 5.89
N LEU A 314 19.52 -5.96 5.98
CA LEU A 314 20.65 -5.20 6.55
C LEU A 314 20.88 -3.87 5.81
N SER A 315 20.81 -3.88 4.47
CA SER A 315 21.04 -2.67 3.68
C SER A 315 19.99 -1.58 3.96
N GLY A 316 18.72 -1.97 4.16
CA GLY A 316 17.65 -1.05 4.52
C GLY A 316 17.78 -0.55 5.96
N ILE A 317 18.18 -1.40 6.92
CA ILE A 317 18.46 -0.99 8.31
C ILE A 317 19.53 0.10 8.33
N LEU A 318 20.64 -0.10 7.61
CA LEU A 318 21.73 0.86 7.55
C LEU A 318 21.32 2.17 6.87
N ALA A 319 20.50 2.09 5.82
CA ALA A 319 19.99 3.26 5.13
C ALA A 319 19.09 4.12 6.03
N LEU A 320 18.17 3.49 6.75
CA LEU A 320 17.32 4.14 7.75
C LEU A 320 18.17 4.73 8.88
N TRP A 321 19.10 3.95 9.41
CA TRP A 321 20.00 4.40 10.47
C TRP A 321 20.74 5.70 10.11
N PHE A 322 21.36 5.77 8.94
CA PHE A 322 22.12 6.95 8.52
C PHE A 322 21.22 8.16 8.28
N THR A 323 20.08 7.95 7.61
CA THR A 323 19.14 9.04 7.29
C THR A 323 18.52 9.62 8.57
N ASP A 324 18.05 8.75 9.46
CA ASP A 324 17.38 9.14 10.70
C ASP A 324 18.34 9.74 11.72
N THR A 325 19.62 9.31 11.73
CA THR A 325 20.64 9.90 12.60
C THR A 325 20.79 11.40 12.34
N GLY A 326 20.69 11.85 11.08
CA GLY A 326 20.73 13.27 10.74
C GLY A 326 19.52 14.03 11.28
N THR A 327 18.32 13.46 11.13
CA THR A 327 17.06 14.06 11.60
C THR A 327 17.02 14.14 13.12
N PHE A 328 17.22 13.00 13.80
CA PHE A 328 17.24 12.93 15.25
C PHE A 328 18.36 13.77 15.86
N GLY A 329 19.57 13.75 15.28
CA GLY A 329 20.70 14.54 15.78
C GLY A 329 20.36 16.03 15.85
N LYS A 330 19.65 16.55 14.82
CA LYS A 330 19.20 17.93 14.79
C LYS A 330 18.11 18.20 15.84
N LEU A 331 17.03 17.42 15.82
CA LEU A 331 15.88 17.60 16.71
C LEU A 331 16.27 17.46 18.18
N PHE A 332 17.09 16.46 18.51
CA PHE A 332 17.61 16.25 19.85
C PHE A 332 18.52 17.40 20.27
N SER A 333 19.35 17.94 19.37
CA SER A 333 20.23 19.08 19.70
C SER A 333 19.42 20.35 19.98
N GLU A 334 18.32 20.56 19.27
CA GLU A 334 17.40 21.68 19.48
C GLU A 334 16.62 21.50 20.78
N ALA A 335 16.15 20.29 21.08
CA ALA A 335 15.53 19.97 22.37
C ALA A 335 16.48 20.24 23.55
N ILE A 336 17.75 19.84 23.42
CA ILE A 336 18.80 20.13 24.42
C ILE A 336 19.01 21.64 24.54
N GLU A 337 19.13 22.37 23.43
CA GLU A 337 19.34 23.83 23.44
C GLU A 337 18.17 24.60 24.07
N ASN A 338 16.95 24.07 23.98
CA ASN A 338 15.72 24.65 24.53
C ASN A 338 15.43 24.25 25.99
N ALA A 339 16.23 23.38 26.61
CA ALA A 339 16.03 22.95 27.99
C ALA A 339 16.10 24.15 28.98
N ASN A 340 15.27 24.12 30.03
CA ASN A 340 15.15 25.24 30.96
C ASN A 340 16.41 25.37 31.83
N LYS A 341 17.07 26.52 31.74
CA LYS A 341 18.30 26.85 32.49
C LYS A 341 18.09 26.86 34.00
N ASN A 342 16.92 27.25 34.49
CA ASN A 342 16.64 27.34 35.93
C ASN A 342 16.80 25.99 36.64
N GLN A 343 16.44 24.89 35.97
CA GLN A 343 16.62 23.54 36.53
C GLN A 343 18.10 23.14 36.56
N MET A 344 18.88 23.55 35.54
CA MET A 344 20.33 23.32 35.52
C MET A 344 21.04 24.09 36.62
N GLU A 345 20.67 25.36 36.82
CA GLU A 345 21.21 26.21 37.89
C GLU A 345 20.81 25.68 39.28
N GLY A 346 19.58 25.18 39.43
CA GLY A 346 19.12 24.50 40.63
C GLY A 346 19.97 23.29 40.99
N VAL A 347 20.26 22.41 40.04
CA VAL A 347 21.14 21.24 40.26
C VAL A 347 22.58 21.69 40.55
N SER A 348 23.09 22.71 39.86
CA SER A 348 24.43 23.22 40.12
C SER A 348 24.56 23.89 41.50
N SER A 349 23.48 24.45 42.05
CA SER A 349 23.47 25.18 43.33
C SER A 349 23.76 24.30 44.55
N VAL A 350 23.50 22.99 44.44
CA VAL A 350 23.81 21.99 45.48
C VAL A 350 25.22 21.40 45.34
N GLY A 351 26.08 22.00 44.51
CA GLY A 351 27.46 21.58 44.30
C GLY A 351 27.66 20.51 43.22
N ALA A 352 26.65 20.25 42.39
CA ALA A 352 26.74 19.25 41.33
C ALA A 352 27.70 19.68 40.21
N GLY A 353 28.51 18.73 39.72
CA GLY A 353 29.42 18.97 38.59
C GLY A 353 28.69 19.11 37.23
N LYS A 354 29.42 19.48 36.17
CA LYS A 354 28.84 19.66 34.82
C LYS A 354 28.14 18.41 34.27
N VAL A 355 28.72 17.22 34.49
CA VAL A 355 28.13 15.95 34.04
C VAL A 355 26.84 15.65 34.80
N GLN A 356 26.84 15.85 36.12
CA GLN A 356 25.66 15.67 36.97
C GLN A 356 24.56 16.68 36.60
N THR A 357 24.93 17.93 36.32
CA THR A 357 24.00 18.97 35.87
C THR A 357 23.36 18.61 34.52
N THR A 358 24.10 18.02 33.59
CA THR A 358 23.51 17.53 32.32
C THR A 358 22.59 16.32 32.55
N TRP A 359 23.02 15.34 33.33
CA TRP A 359 22.26 14.11 33.56
C TRP A 359 20.99 14.32 34.39
N PHE A 360 21.03 15.17 35.42
CA PHE A 360 19.89 15.41 36.30
C PHE A 360 19.13 16.70 35.97
N GLY A 361 19.77 17.66 35.31
CA GLY A 361 19.16 18.93 34.92
C GLY A 361 18.60 18.92 33.50
N VAL A 362 19.23 18.26 32.52
CA VAL A 362 18.83 18.35 31.10
C VAL A 362 18.07 17.11 30.63
N ILE A 363 18.62 15.91 30.84
CA ILE A 363 18.04 14.65 30.31
C ILE A 363 16.58 14.46 30.73
N PRO A 364 16.16 14.66 32.01
CA PRO A 364 14.78 14.43 32.40
C PRO A 364 13.78 15.36 31.71
N GLN A 365 14.20 16.59 31.37
CA GLN A 365 13.35 17.56 30.66
C GLN A 365 13.14 17.20 29.19
N ILE A 366 14.19 16.70 28.53
CA ILE A 366 14.14 16.42 27.09
C ILE A 366 13.65 15.01 26.78
N LEU A 367 13.72 14.07 27.74
CA LEU A 367 13.38 12.67 27.51
C LEU A 367 11.98 12.45 26.90
N PRO A 368 10.92 13.16 27.32
CA PRO A 368 9.61 13.04 26.66
C PRO A 368 9.64 13.45 25.19
N VAL A 369 10.41 14.49 24.85
CA VAL A 369 10.60 14.94 23.47
C VAL A 369 11.41 13.92 22.68
N LEU A 370 12.49 13.38 23.24
CA LEU A 370 13.30 12.35 22.58
C LEU A 370 12.46 11.13 22.22
N ILE A 371 11.69 10.60 23.18
CA ILE A 371 10.81 9.45 22.97
C ILE A 371 9.74 9.79 21.91
N SER A 372 9.11 10.97 22.02
CA SER A 372 8.11 11.39 21.04
C SER A 372 8.68 11.50 19.63
N GLN A 373 9.90 11.99 19.46
CA GLN A 373 10.52 12.15 18.14
C GLN A 373 11.08 10.83 17.59
N THR A 374 11.43 9.87 18.45
CA THR A 374 11.84 8.53 18.00
C THR A 374 10.66 7.65 17.60
N LEU A 375 9.48 7.86 18.22
CA LEU A 375 8.26 7.12 17.88
C LEU A 375 7.53 7.69 16.66
N TYR A 376 7.67 9.00 16.42
CA TYR A 376 7.14 9.70 15.25
C TYR A 376 8.02 9.43 14.02
#